data_AF-A0A1V5BAD1-F1
#
_entry.id   AF-A0A1V5BAD1-F1
#
_cell.length_a   1.000
_cell.length_b   1.000
_cell.length_c   1.000
_cell.angle_alpha   90.00
_cell.angle_beta   90.00
_cell.angle_gamma   90.00
#
_symmetry.space_group_name_H-M   'P 1'
#
loop_
_entity.id
_entity.type
_entity.pdbx_description
1 polymer ?
#
loop_
_entity_poly.entity_id
_entity_poly.type
_entity_poly.pdbx_seq_one_letter_code
_entity_poly.pdbx_strand_id
1 'polypeptide(L)'
;MAVQARIRDGADTDYELYRVINQQPANSIYELAKITGWSTGRVRGSVMRLERDGYVCTERSIRNGKAVLKVSPVGWKQYFTEAELEEFRQMKF
;
A
#
# COMPACT_ATOMS: atom_id res chain seq x y z
N MET A 1 27.46 -5.82 -11.77
CA MET A 1 25.99 -5.69 -11.80
C MET A 1 25.34 -6.28 -10.54
N ALA A 2 25.50 -5.65 -9.37
CA ALA A 2 24.85 -6.11 -8.12
C ALA A 2 23.80 -5.11 -7.62
N VAL A 3 23.95 -3.83 -7.93
CA VAL A 3 23.03 -2.76 -7.56
C VAL A 3 21.73 -2.85 -8.37
N GLN A 4 21.82 -3.06 -9.69
CA GLN A 4 20.63 -3.16 -10.55
C GLN A 4 19.74 -4.37 -10.25
N ALA A 5 20.33 -5.51 -9.94
CA ALA A 5 19.58 -6.70 -9.50
C ALA A 5 18.83 -6.44 -8.20
N ARG A 6 19.48 -5.79 -7.22
CA ARG A 6 18.84 -5.38 -5.95
C ARG A 6 17.71 -4.37 -6.14
N ILE A 7 17.84 -3.46 -7.11
CA ILE A 7 16.77 -2.49 -7.45
C ILE A 7 15.57 -3.24 -8.02
N ARG A 8 15.79 -4.17 -8.95
CA ARG A 8 14.72 -4.98 -9.54
C ARG A 8 14.02 -5.88 -8.52
N ASP A 9 14.78 -6.61 -7.70
CA ASP A 9 14.22 -7.46 -6.64
C ASP A 9 13.40 -6.64 -5.63
N GLY A 10 13.84 -5.41 -5.35
CA GLY A 10 13.11 -4.44 -4.53
C GLY A 10 11.79 -4.02 -5.19
N ALA A 11 11.81 -3.71 -6.49
CA ALA A 11 10.62 -3.31 -7.24
C ALA A 11 9.59 -4.45 -7.36
N ASP A 12 10.04 -5.68 -7.62
CA ASP A 12 9.16 -6.86 -7.68
C ASP A 12 8.53 -7.13 -6.30
N THR A 13 9.32 -7.00 -5.22
CA THR A 13 8.82 -7.09 -3.84
C THR A 13 7.77 -6.01 -3.54
N ASP A 14 8.02 -4.77 -3.96
CA ASP A 14 7.12 -3.65 -3.70
C ASP A 14 5.80 -3.81 -4.46
N TYR A 15 5.87 -4.26 -5.70
CA TYR A 15 4.69 -4.55 -6.50
C TYR A 15 3.84 -5.68 -5.91
N GLU A 16 4.45 -6.77 -5.45
CA GLU A 16 3.73 -7.85 -4.80
C GLU A 16 3.01 -7.39 -3.53
N LEU A 17 3.68 -6.60 -2.68
CA LEU A 17 3.05 -6.07 -1.48
C LEU A 17 1.91 -5.12 -1.82
N TYR A 18 2.09 -4.25 -2.81
CA TYR A 18 1.06 -3.36 -3.29
C TYR A 18 -0.19 -4.11 -3.76
N ARG A 19 -0.04 -5.23 -4.50
CA ARG A 19 -1.18 -6.07 -4.90
C ARG A 19 -1.95 -6.61 -3.69
N VAL A 20 -1.24 -7.11 -2.67
CA VAL A 20 -1.87 -7.61 -1.44
C VAL A 20 -2.62 -6.50 -0.71
N ILE A 21 -2.03 -5.30 -0.60
CA ILE A 21 -2.65 -4.14 0.04
C ILE A 21 -3.92 -3.70 -0.71
N ASN A 22 -3.94 -3.76 -2.04
CA ASN A 22 -5.14 -3.46 -2.83
C ASN A 22 -6.27 -4.48 -2.64
N GLN A 23 -5.92 -5.77 -2.53
CA GLN A 23 -6.90 -6.83 -2.30
C GLN A 23 -7.45 -6.82 -0.87
N GLN A 24 -6.60 -6.48 0.11
CA GLN A 24 -6.93 -6.48 1.53
C GLN A 24 -6.40 -5.20 2.20
N PRO A 25 -7.11 -4.07 2.06
CA PRO A 25 -6.71 -2.80 2.65
C PRO A 25 -6.84 -2.82 4.17
N ALA A 26 -6.32 -1.78 4.82
CA ALA A 26 -6.37 -1.58 6.27
C ALA A 26 -5.75 -2.74 7.07
N ASN A 27 -4.66 -3.32 6.57
CA ASN A 27 -3.87 -4.32 7.29
C ASN A 27 -2.66 -3.66 7.97
N SER A 28 -2.30 -4.15 9.15
CA SER A 28 -1.05 -3.76 9.82
C SER A 28 0.15 -4.43 9.17
N ILE A 29 1.35 -3.91 9.40
CA ILE A 29 2.61 -4.52 8.93
C ILE A 29 2.72 -5.99 9.36
N TYR A 30 2.24 -6.32 10.56
CA TYR A 30 2.25 -7.68 11.08
C TYR A 30 1.25 -8.59 10.35
N GLU A 31 0.05 -8.10 10.06
CA GLU A 31 -0.95 -8.84 9.27
C GLU A 31 -0.46 -9.05 7.84
N LEU A 32 0.10 -8.01 7.21
CA LEU A 32 0.72 -8.10 5.89
C LEU A 32 1.87 -9.12 5.85
N ALA A 33 2.72 -9.15 6.89
CA ALA A 33 3.79 -10.14 7.02
C ALA A 33 3.24 -11.57 7.10
N LYS A 34 2.11 -11.79 7.77
CA LYS A 34 1.43 -13.10 7.80
C LYS A 34 0.87 -13.48 6.43
N ILE A 35 0.26 -12.53 5.72
CA ILE A 35 -0.36 -12.79 4.42
C ILE A 35 0.70 -13.13 3.36
N THR A 36 1.83 -12.40 3.34
CA THR A 36 2.90 -12.61 2.36
C THR A 36 3.90 -13.70 2.75
N GLY A 37 3.92 -14.10 4.03
CA GLY A 37 4.95 -14.97 4.59
C GLY A 37 6.32 -14.29 4.72
N TRP A 38 6.39 -12.96 4.63
CA TRP A 38 7.64 -12.21 4.70
C TRP A 38 8.00 -11.79 6.12
N SER A 39 9.27 -11.40 6.33
CA SER A 39 9.66 -10.75 7.57
C SER A 39 9.00 -9.37 7.71
N THR A 40 8.69 -8.96 8.94
CA THR A 40 8.15 -7.63 9.23
C THR A 40 9.07 -6.50 8.77
N GLY A 41 10.39 -6.71 8.80
CA GLY A 41 11.38 -5.77 8.27
C GLY A 41 11.29 -5.60 6.75
N ARG A 42 11.09 -6.69 6.00
CA ARG A 42 10.89 -6.66 4.54
C ARG A 42 9.61 -5.91 4.19
N VAL A 43 8.51 -6.23 4.87
CA VAL A 43 7.21 -5.55 4.69
C VAL A 43 7.36 -4.06 5.03
N ARG A 44 7.91 -3.72 6.19
CA ARG A 44 8.12 -2.32 6.59
C ARG A 44 8.95 -1.54 5.58
N GLY A 45 10.06 -2.13 5.10
CA GLY A 45 10.90 -1.52 4.08
C GLY A 45 10.15 -1.24 2.79
N SER A 46 9.31 -2.17 2.36
CA SER A 46 8.46 -2.05 1.17
C SER A 46 7.35 -1.01 1.35
N VAL A 47 6.62 -1.04 2.48
CA VAL A 47 5.60 -0.02 2.84
C VAL A 47 6.20 1.38 2.81
N MET A 48 7.38 1.60 3.42
CA MET A 48 8.01 2.93 3.42
C MET A 48 8.36 3.43 2.01
N ARG A 49 8.77 2.53 1.09
CA ARG A 49 9.03 2.92 -0.31
C ARG A 49 7.73 3.22 -1.05
N LEU A 50 6.74 2.34 -0.93
CA LEU A 50 5.42 2.53 -1.54
C LEU A 50 4.72 3.81 -1.04
N GLU A 51 4.84 4.12 0.24
CA GLU A 51 4.27 5.32 0.86
C GLU A 51 4.99 6.59 0.40
N ARG A 52 6.33 6.56 0.39
CA ARG A 52 7.14 7.66 -0.17
C ARG A 52 6.79 7.93 -1.63
N ASP A 53 6.51 6.88 -2.41
CA ASP A 53 6.20 6.97 -3.82
C ASP A 53 4.68 7.22 -4.06
N GLY A 54 3.88 7.39 -3.00
CA GLY A 54 2.47 7.79 -3.07
C GLY A 54 1.47 6.68 -3.43
N TYR A 55 1.88 5.41 -3.39
CA TYR A 55 1.02 4.27 -3.73
C TYR A 55 0.15 3.80 -2.56
N VAL A 56 0.63 3.95 -1.33
CA VAL A 56 -0.07 3.52 -0.10
C VAL A 56 -0.02 4.61 0.95
N CYS A 57 -0.97 4.61 1.88
CA CYS A 57 -0.97 5.47 3.06
C CYS A 57 -1.02 4.63 4.34
N THR A 58 -0.39 5.15 5.40
CA THR A 58 -0.46 4.57 6.73
C THR A 58 -1.27 5.44 7.67
N GLU A 59 -2.31 4.88 8.26
CA GLU A 59 -3.20 5.57 9.19
C GLU A 59 -3.12 4.97 10.60
N ARG A 60 -3.22 5.82 11.62
CA ARG A 60 -3.34 5.35 13.01
C ARG A 60 -4.77 4.90 13.28
N SER A 61 -4.91 3.69 13.80
CA SER A 61 -6.17 3.10 14.24
C SER A 61 -6.03 2.60 15.68
N ILE A 62 -7.15 2.46 16.41
CA ILE A 62 -7.18 1.89 17.76
C ILE A 62 -7.73 0.47 17.67
N ARG A 63 -6.96 -0.51 18.12
CA ARG A 63 -7.39 -1.91 18.26
C ARG A 63 -7.15 -2.36 19.69
N ASN A 64 -8.19 -2.78 20.39
CA ASN A 64 -8.13 -3.23 21.79
C ASN A 64 -7.40 -2.23 22.71
N GLY A 65 -7.67 -0.94 22.55
CA GLY A 65 -7.03 0.14 23.32
C GLY A 65 -5.56 0.42 22.96
N LYS A 66 -4.99 -0.28 21.97
CA LYS A 66 -3.63 -0.04 21.47
C LYS A 66 -3.65 0.65 20.12
N ALA A 67 -2.77 1.64 19.95
CA ALA A 67 -2.55 2.26 18.65
C ALA A 67 -1.87 1.26 17.70
N VAL A 68 -2.45 1.08 16.52
CA VAL A 68 -1.95 0.23 15.44
C VAL A 68 -1.92 1.04 14.15
N LEU A 69 -0.86 0.89 13.37
CA LEU A 69 -0.78 1.46 12.04
C LEU A 69 -1.42 0.51 11.03
N LYS A 70 -2.36 1.02 10.24
CA LYS A 70 -3.03 0.31 9.16
C LYS A 70 -2.58 0.89 7.83
N VAL A 71 -2.23 0.01 6.90
CA VAL A 71 -1.77 0.36 5.56
C VAL A 71 -2.90 0.11 4.58
N SER A 72 -3.18 1.11 3.75
CA SER A 72 -4.21 1.08 2.71
C SER A 72 -3.63 1.62 1.40
N PRO A 73 -4.15 1.20 0.23
CA PRO A 73 -3.78 1.87 -1.01
C PRO A 73 -4.24 3.33 -0.96
N VAL A 74 -3.48 4.24 -1.56
CA VAL A 74 -3.96 5.61 -1.72
C VAL A 74 -5.18 5.56 -2.65
N GLY A 75 -6.35 5.86 -2.09
CA GLY A 75 -7.59 5.90 -2.86
C GLY A 75 -7.58 7.11 -3.79
N TRP A 76 -7.82 6.89 -5.08
CA TRP A 76 -7.87 7.97 -6.08
C TRP A 76 -8.90 9.06 -5.73
N LYS A 77 -9.90 8.73 -4.90
CA LYS A 77 -10.88 9.69 -4.34
C LYS A 77 -10.26 10.84 -3.53
N GLN A 78 -8.99 10.73 -3.13
CA GLN A 78 -8.27 11.81 -2.45
C GLN A 78 -7.76 12.87 -3.44
N TYR A 79 -7.67 12.53 -4.73
CA TYR A 79 -7.21 13.41 -5.81
C TYR A 79 -8.34 13.95 -6.68
N PHE A 80 -9.55 13.42 -6.54
CA PHE A 80 -10.72 13.84 -7.30
C PHE A 80 -11.83 14.24 -6.35
N THR A 81 -12.41 15.40 -6.61
CA THR A 81 -13.69 15.78 -6.03
C THR A 81 -14.79 14.80 -6.47
N GLU A 82 -15.87 14.71 -5.70
CA GLU A 82 -17.04 13.91 -6.06
C GLU A 82 -17.58 14.28 -7.45
N ALA A 83 -17.43 15.55 -7.85
CA ALA A 83 -17.81 16.06 -9.17
C ALA A 83 -16.95 15.49 -10.30
N GLU A 84 -15.61 15.50 -10.17
CA GLU A 84 -14.70 14.94 -11.18
C GLU A 84 -14.90 13.44 -11.34
N LEU A 85 -15.14 12.72 -10.24
CA LEU A 85 -15.45 11.28 -10.29
C LEU A 85 -16.76 10.98 -11.03
N GLU A 86 -17.76 11.87 -10.89
CA GLU A 86 -19.04 11.74 -11.57
C GLU A 86 -18.89 12.03 -13.08
N GLU A 87 -18.07 13.02 -13.47
CA GLU A 87 -17.73 13.26 -14.88
C GLU A 87 -17.09 12.03 -15.54
N PHE A 88 -16.14 11.38 -14.87
CA PHE A 88 -15.55 10.13 -15.37
C PHE A 88 -16.54 8.98 -15.50
N ARG A 89 -17.54 8.88 -14.60
CA ARG A 89 -18.59 7.85 -14.68
C ARG A 89 -19.56 8.09 -15.83
N GLN A 90 -19.74 9.35 -16.24
CA GLN A 90 -20.62 9.72 -17.33
C GLN A 90 -19.95 9.72 -18.70
N MET A 91 -18.62 9.59 -18.76
CA MET A 91 -17.90 9.30 -20.01
C MET A 91 -18.27 7.90 -20.52
N LYS A 92 -19.11 7.88 -21.57
CA LYS A 92 -19.37 6.67 -22.36
C LYS A 92 -18.24 6.50 -23.39
N PHE A 93 -17.58 5.35 -23.36
CA PHE A 93 -16.64 4.90 -24.39
C PHE A 93 -17.37 4.13 -25.49
#